data_AF-A0A950KU33-F1
#
_entry.id   AF-A0A950KU33-F1
#
_cell.length_a   1.000
_cell.length_b   1.000
_cell.length_c   1.000
_cell.angle_alpha   90.00
_cell.angle_beta   90.00
_cell.angle_gamma   90.00
#
_symmetry.space_group_name_H-M   'P 1'
#
loop_
_entity.id
_entity.type
_entity.pdbx_description
1 polymer ?
#
loop_
_entity_poly.entity_id
_entity_poly.type
_entity_poly.pdbx_seq_one_letter_code
_entity_poly.pdbx_strand_id
1 'polypeptide(L)'
;MRCAKCGTESRTGRKFCANCGNVLAILCPKCGAENDPLSKFCEDCGAALAPTLPSASAQNASQPLAEFHVIARAATHAASATASVGGERRHLTVLFCDLVGSTEIAARLDPEEWRDAIAAYHRAAAEAITRYGGYVAKYLGDGVMAFFGYPEAHDNDAERAVRAGLAIIYALSKFNESDSLPLKGICANLRKVVSKEKIHLQGSAAYGFAQVV
;
A
#
# COMPACT_ATOMS: atom_id res chain seq x y z
N MET A 1 -26.80 22.06 19.01
CA MET A 1 -26.71 20.62 18.69
C MET A 1 -25.92 19.89 19.76
N ARG A 2 -26.24 18.64 20.09
CA ARG A 2 -25.46 17.82 21.04
C ARG A 2 -24.46 16.95 20.31
N CYS A 3 -23.23 16.84 20.81
CA CYS A 3 -22.23 15.97 20.23
C CYS A 3 -22.62 14.49 20.43
N ALA A 4 -22.73 13.73 19.35
CA ALA A 4 -23.04 12.29 19.41
C ALA A 4 -21.97 11.46 20.15
N LYS A 5 -20.72 11.96 20.24
CA LYS A 5 -19.61 11.26 20.88
C LYS A 5 -19.51 11.50 22.39
N CYS A 6 -19.69 12.73 22.87
CA CYS A 6 -19.47 13.08 24.29
C CYS A 6 -20.68 13.76 24.96
N GLY A 7 -21.78 13.97 24.25
CA GLY A 7 -23.01 14.57 24.78
C GLY A 7 -22.95 16.09 25.02
N THR A 8 -21.77 16.72 24.94
CA THR A 8 -21.61 18.16 25.19
C THR A 8 -22.42 19.00 24.20
N GLU A 9 -23.13 20.01 24.71
CA GLU A 9 -23.86 20.97 23.89
C GLU A 9 -22.91 21.88 23.11
N SER A 10 -23.18 22.01 21.81
CA SER A 10 -22.41 22.81 20.87
C SER A 10 -23.34 23.78 20.14
N ARG A 11 -22.86 25.00 19.90
CA ARG A 11 -23.58 26.02 19.12
C ARG A 11 -23.72 25.56 17.67
N THR A 12 -24.84 25.89 17.03
CA THR A 12 -25.11 25.63 15.61
C THR A 12 -24.07 26.34 14.72
N GLY A 13 -23.69 25.75 13.59
CA GLY A 13 -22.63 26.24 12.70
C GLY A 13 -21.19 25.87 13.08
N ARG A 14 -20.95 25.14 14.18
CA ARG A 14 -19.61 24.61 14.52
C ARG A 14 -19.31 23.32 13.77
N LYS A 15 -18.16 23.26 13.10
CA LYS A 15 -17.68 22.06 12.39
C LYS A 15 -17.18 20.96 13.33
N PHE A 16 -16.69 21.32 14.51
CA PHE A 16 -16.11 20.38 15.48
C PHE A 16 -16.58 20.67 16.92
N CYS A 17 -16.65 19.62 17.73
CA CYS A 17 -16.93 19.71 19.16
C CYS A 17 -15.72 20.31 19.89
N ALA A 18 -15.93 21.39 20.63
CA ALA A 18 -14.85 22.03 21.41
C ALA A 18 -14.33 21.20 22.60
N ASN A 19 -15.08 20.18 23.03
CA ASN A 19 -14.69 19.33 24.15
C ASN A 19 -13.91 18.08 23.70
N CYS A 20 -14.41 17.35 22.68
CA CYS A 20 -13.84 16.05 22.29
C CYS A 20 -13.31 15.98 20.85
N GLY A 21 -13.41 17.07 20.08
CA GLY A 21 -12.90 17.15 18.70
C GLY A 21 -13.74 16.42 17.64
N ASN A 22 -14.86 15.77 18.00
CA ASN A 22 -15.70 15.09 17.01
C ASN A 22 -16.27 16.07 15.97
N VAL A 23 -16.33 15.67 14.71
CA VAL A 23 -17.00 16.44 13.65
C VAL A 23 -18.49 16.53 13.99
N LEU A 24 -19.06 17.73 13.88
CA LEU A 24 -20.46 18.00 14.19
C LEU A 24 -21.27 18.30 12.93
N ALA A 25 -20.65 18.89 11.91
CA ALA A 25 -21.28 19.17 10.62
C ALA A 25 -20.23 19.19 9.52
N ILE A 26 -20.60 18.72 8.33
CA ILE A 26 -19.81 18.83 7.10
C ILE A 26 -20.49 19.79 6.13
N LEU A 27 -19.72 20.53 5.35
CA LEU A 27 -20.26 21.43 4.34
C LEU A 27 -20.29 20.73 2.98
N CYS A 28 -21.40 20.88 2.26
CA CYS A 28 -21.51 20.37 0.90
C CYS A 28 -20.51 21.11 -0.01
N PRO A 29 -19.62 20.39 -0.73
CA PRO A 29 -18.67 21.03 -1.63
C PRO A 29 -19.32 21.68 -2.85
N LYS A 30 -20.57 21.30 -3.19
CA LYS A 30 -21.30 21.83 -4.35
C LYS A 30 -22.10 23.09 -4.05
N CYS A 31 -22.81 23.13 -2.91
CA CYS A 31 -23.76 24.21 -2.61
C CYS A 31 -23.48 24.94 -1.28
N GLY A 32 -22.55 24.44 -0.46
CA GLY A 32 -22.19 25.06 0.81
C GLY A 32 -23.14 24.75 1.98
N ALA A 33 -24.23 24.00 1.79
CA ALA A 33 -25.14 23.61 2.86
C ALA A 33 -24.45 22.81 3.98
N GLU A 34 -24.88 23.02 5.22
CA GLU A 34 -24.48 22.19 6.38
C GLU A 34 -25.22 20.86 6.35
N ASN A 35 -24.52 19.75 6.56
CA ASN A 35 -25.08 18.41 6.56
C ASN A 35 -24.54 17.60 7.75
N ASP A 36 -25.29 16.58 8.16
CA ASP A 36 -24.84 15.64 9.19
C ASP A 36 -23.58 14.89 8.72
N PRO A 37 -22.57 14.66 9.59
CA PRO A 37 -21.36 13.92 9.22
C PRO A 37 -21.60 12.49 8.71
N LEU A 38 -22.75 11.89 9.02
CA LEU A 38 -23.13 10.56 8.53
C LEU A 38 -23.91 10.59 7.20
N SER A 39 -24.33 11.77 6.74
CA SER A 39 -25.08 11.90 5.48
C SER A 39 -24.19 11.59 4.28
N LYS A 40 -24.64 10.66 3.43
CA LYS A 40 -23.93 10.26 2.19
C LYS A 40 -24.10 11.28 1.06
N PHE A 41 -25.23 12.00 1.07
CA PHE A 41 -25.62 12.99 0.08
C PHE A 41 -26.11 14.27 0.76
N CYS A 42 -26.01 15.39 0.06
CA CYS A 42 -26.47 16.67 0.53
C CYS A 42 -28.00 16.71 0.51
N GLU A 43 -28.58 17.08 1.64
CA GLU A 43 -30.03 17.09 1.83
C GLU A 43 -30.72 18.23 1.06
N ASP A 44 -29.97 19.29 0.72
CA ASP A 44 -30.49 20.45 -0.04
C ASP A 44 -30.34 20.31 -1.57
N CYS A 45 -29.21 19.78 -2.06
CA CYS A 45 -28.89 19.76 -3.50
C CYS A 45 -28.60 18.37 -4.10
N GLY A 46 -28.62 17.32 -3.28
CA GLY A 46 -28.42 15.93 -3.70
C GLY A 46 -26.97 15.53 -4.04
N ALA A 47 -25.98 16.42 -3.90
CA ALA A 47 -24.59 16.10 -4.19
C ALA A 47 -23.98 15.10 -3.19
N ALA A 48 -23.15 14.16 -3.65
CA ALA A 48 -22.43 13.27 -2.75
C ALA A 48 -21.50 14.06 -1.79
N LEU A 49 -21.55 13.74 -0.49
CA LEU A 49 -20.77 14.39 0.56
C LEU A 49 -19.52 13.62 0.97
N ALA A 50 -19.40 12.36 0.51
CA ALA A 50 -18.14 11.65 0.56
C ALA A 50 -17.10 12.39 -0.27
N PRO A 51 -15.80 12.37 0.10
CA PRO A 51 -14.76 12.75 -0.82
C PRO A 51 -14.80 11.74 -1.97
N THR A 52 -15.51 12.11 -3.04
CA THR A 52 -15.30 11.51 -4.35
C THR A 52 -13.86 11.87 -4.66
N LEU A 53 -12.97 10.87 -4.61
CA LEU A 53 -11.59 11.04 -5.06
C LEU A 53 -11.65 11.75 -6.42
N PRO A 54 -11.06 12.95 -6.56
CA PRO A 54 -11.11 13.65 -7.82
C PRO A 54 -10.40 12.77 -8.85
N SER A 55 -11.07 12.51 -9.99
CA SER A 55 -10.36 12.29 -11.25
C SER A 55 -9.58 13.56 -11.54
N ALA A 56 -8.38 13.65 -11.00
CA ALA A 56 -7.50 14.79 -11.20
C ALA A 56 -6.84 14.67 -12.57
N SER A 57 -7.39 15.43 -13.51
CA SER A 57 -6.66 15.98 -14.64
C SER A 57 -5.35 16.63 -14.17
N ALA A 58 -4.24 16.18 -14.73
CA ALA A 58 -2.91 16.74 -14.59
C ALA A 58 -2.89 18.22 -14.97
N GLN A 59 -2.26 19.10 -14.17
CA GLN A 59 -1.29 20.13 -14.60
C GLN A 59 -0.38 20.57 -13.43
N ASN A 60 0.92 20.28 -13.58
CA ASN A 60 2.11 20.97 -13.09
C ASN A 60 2.37 21.20 -11.57
N ALA A 61 3.36 20.46 -11.03
CA ALA A 61 4.49 21.03 -10.27
C ALA A 61 5.56 19.94 -9.98
N SER A 62 6.66 20.01 -10.73
CA SER A 62 8.07 19.79 -10.35
C SER A 62 8.52 18.50 -9.62
N GLN A 63 9.24 17.70 -10.40
CA GLN A 63 10.10 16.53 -10.12
C GLN A 63 11.20 16.76 -9.05
N PRO A 64 11.77 15.71 -8.39
CA PRO A 64 12.21 14.46 -9.04
C PRO A 64 11.86 13.13 -8.33
N LEU A 65 11.84 12.06 -9.14
CA LEU A 65 12.27 10.66 -8.93
C LEU A 65 11.52 9.75 -9.93
N ALA A 66 12.11 9.63 -11.12
CA ALA A 66 11.45 9.21 -12.36
C ALA A 66 11.53 7.69 -12.68
N GLU A 67 11.91 6.82 -11.75
CA GLU A 67 12.13 5.40 -12.08
C GLU A 67 10.97 4.46 -11.72
N PHE A 68 10.05 4.85 -10.84
CA PHE A 68 9.03 3.93 -10.31
C PHE A 68 7.68 3.91 -11.03
N HIS A 69 7.42 4.78 -12.00
CA HIS A 69 6.10 4.91 -12.64
C HIS A 69 5.87 4.04 -13.89
N VAL A 70 6.86 3.26 -14.32
CA VAL A 70 6.82 2.59 -15.64
C VAL A 70 6.03 1.28 -15.66
N ILE A 71 5.81 0.60 -14.53
CA ILE A 71 5.14 -0.73 -14.57
C ILE A 71 3.61 -0.62 -14.66
N ALA A 72 3.00 0.54 -14.35
CA ALA A 72 1.53 0.67 -14.31
C ALA A 72 0.88 1.25 -15.59
N ARG A 73 1.64 1.66 -16.62
CA ARG A 73 1.09 2.41 -17.77
C ARG A 73 1.39 1.85 -19.17
N ALA A 74 2.00 0.68 -19.28
CA ALA A 74 2.38 0.09 -20.58
C ALA A 74 1.37 -0.93 -21.16
N ALA A 75 0.20 -1.14 -20.56
CA ALA A 75 -0.74 -2.18 -21.00
C ALA A 75 -1.82 -1.73 -22.00
N THR A 76 -1.70 -0.56 -22.65
CA THR A 76 -2.73 -0.11 -23.61
C THR A 76 -2.37 -0.29 -25.09
N HIS A 77 -1.14 -0.62 -25.48
CA HIS A 77 -0.85 -0.89 -26.89
C HIS A 77 0.31 -1.86 -27.08
N ALA A 78 -0.01 -3.10 -27.45
CA ALA A 78 0.58 -3.80 -28.60
C ALA A 78 0.06 -5.24 -28.64
N ALA A 79 -0.92 -5.48 -29.52
CA ALA A 79 -1.11 -6.80 -30.08
C ALA A 79 0.02 -7.07 -31.07
N SER A 80 0.87 -8.05 -30.78
CA SER A 80 1.51 -8.85 -31.83
C SER A 80 1.86 -10.21 -31.25
N ALA A 81 1.31 -11.26 -31.87
CA ALA A 81 1.52 -12.65 -31.52
C ALA A 81 2.83 -13.16 -32.14
N THR A 82 3.60 -13.95 -31.40
CA THR A 82 4.05 -15.30 -31.80
C THR A 82 5.02 -15.92 -30.76
N ALA A 83 4.97 -17.25 -30.70
CA ALA A 83 5.80 -18.21 -29.96
C ALA A 83 5.48 -18.42 -28.46
N SER A 84 4.91 -19.60 -28.18
CA SER A 84 4.35 -20.08 -26.93
C SER A 84 5.41 -20.57 -25.93
N VAL A 85 5.70 -19.73 -24.92
CA VAL A 85 5.83 -20.17 -23.53
C VAL A 85 4.61 -19.58 -22.82
N GLY A 86 3.72 -20.42 -22.30
CA GLY A 86 2.38 -20.02 -21.91
C GLY A 86 2.38 -19.02 -20.75
N GLY A 87 2.22 -17.72 -21.03
CA GLY A 87 1.90 -16.73 -20.02
C GLY A 87 0.41 -16.77 -19.68
N GLU A 88 0.08 -16.91 -18.39
CA GLU A 88 -1.30 -16.87 -17.91
C GLU A 88 -1.66 -15.45 -17.47
N ARG A 89 -2.89 -14.99 -17.79
CA ARG A 89 -3.45 -13.79 -17.17
C ARG A 89 -4.23 -14.20 -15.93
N ARG A 90 -3.80 -13.72 -14.76
CA ARG A 90 -4.44 -14.07 -13.50
C ARG A 90 -4.62 -12.84 -12.63
N HIS A 91 -5.66 -12.83 -11.81
CA HIS A 91 -5.78 -11.85 -10.75
C HIS A 91 -4.78 -12.19 -9.65
N LEU A 92 -3.98 -11.21 -9.25
CA LEU A 92 -3.06 -11.34 -8.13
C LEU A 92 -3.31 -10.23 -7.12
N THR A 93 -3.02 -10.55 -5.85
CA THR A 93 -2.72 -9.50 -4.88
C THR A 93 -1.22 -9.32 -4.81
N VAL A 94 -0.76 -8.09 -5.07
CA VAL A 94 0.65 -7.73 -4.99
C VAL A 94 0.89 -6.92 -3.72
N LEU A 95 1.86 -7.36 -2.93
CA LEU A 95 2.35 -6.64 -1.76
C LEU A 95 3.70 -6.00 -2.11
N PHE A 96 3.78 -4.69 -1.93
CA PHE A 96 5.04 -3.96 -1.87
C PHE A 96 5.28 -3.52 -0.43
N CYS A 97 6.49 -3.76 0.05
CA CYS A 97 6.91 -3.34 1.38
C CYS A 97 8.29 -2.71 1.26
N ASP A 98 8.45 -1.52 1.80
CA ASP A 98 9.69 -0.73 1.71
C ASP A 98 10.01 -0.08 3.05
N LEU A 99 11.28 0.23 3.31
CA LEU A 99 11.70 0.84 4.57
C LEU A 99 11.50 2.36 4.54
N VAL A 100 10.80 2.89 5.55
CA VAL A 100 10.62 4.34 5.70
C VAL A 100 11.92 4.98 6.20
N GLY A 101 12.36 6.04 5.53
CA GLY A 101 13.57 6.78 5.90
C GLY A 101 14.88 6.05 5.60
N SER A 102 14.82 5.03 4.73
CA SER A 102 15.96 4.19 4.37
C SER A 102 17.13 4.97 3.78
N THR A 103 16.84 6.01 3.00
CA THR A 103 17.87 6.83 2.36
C THR A 103 18.68 7.61 3.40
N GLU A 104 18.02 8.20 4.40
CA GLU A 104 18.73 8.89 5.48
C GLU A 104 19.52 7.93 6.38
N ILE A 105 19.01 6.72 6.59
CA ILE A 105 19.66 5.69 7.41
C ILE A 105 20.88 5.13 6.67
N ALA A 106 20.75 4.80 5.39
CA ALA A 106 21.83 4.32 4.54
C ALA A 106 22.97 5.35 4.43
N ALA A 107 22.65 6.65 4.48
CA ALA A 107 23.66 7.72 4.47
C ALA A 107 24.45 7.86 5.79
N ARG A 108 23.94 7.30 6.90
CA ARG A 108 24.54 7.40 8.23
C ARG A 108 25.27 6.14 8.69
N LEU A 109 24.92 4.99 8.12
CA LEU A 109 25.51 3.70 8.44
C LEU A 109 26.68 3.38 7.53
N ASP A 110 27.63 2.61 8.05
CA ASP A 110 28.67 2.04 7.19
C ASP A 110 28.02 1.06 6.18
N PRO A 111 28.58 0.92 4.96
CA PRO A 111 28.01 0.03 3.94
C PRO A 111 27.88 -1.44 4.39
N GLU A 112 28.74 -1.90 5.30
CA GLU A 112 28.67 -3.23 5.89
C GLU A 112 27.45 -3.38 6.79
N GLU A 113 27.25 -2.41 7.70
CA GLU A 113 26.11 -2.36 8.61
C GLU A 113 24.78 -2.23 7.85
N TRP A 114 24.74 -1.42 6.79
CA TRP A 114 23.56 -1.26 5.94
C TRP A 114 23.19 -2.57 5.23
N ARG A 115 24.19 -3.31 4.71
CA ARG A 115 23.95 -4.61 4.08
C ARG A 115 23.39 -5.63 5.07
N ASP A 116 23.92 -5.67 6.29
CA ASP A 116 23.44 -6.59 7.33
C ASP A 116 22.01 -6.24 7.78
N ALA A 117 21.74 -4.95 7.94
CA ALA A 117 20.41 -4.40 8.21
C ALA A 117 19.37 -4.82 7.14
N ILE A 118 19.68 -4.59 5.85
CA ILE A 118 18.81 -4.98 4.74
C ILE A 118 18.65 -6.50 4.65
N ALA A 119 19.71 -7.28 4.87
CA ALA A 119 19.63 -8.74 4.88
C ALA A 119 18.71 -9.25 6.00
N ALA A 120 18.77 -8.64 7.20
CA ALA A 120 17.88 -8.98 8.30
C ALA A 120 16.41 -8.65 7.99
N TYR A 121 16.16 -7.47 7.42
CA TYR A 121 14.83 -7.09 6.94
C TYR A 121 14.30 -8.05 5.87
N HIS A 122 15.08 -8.35 4.84
CA HIS A 122 14.67 -9.26 3.77
C HIS A 122 14.33 -10.66 4.30
N ARG A 123 15.10 -11.19 5.27
CA ARG A 123 14.79 -12.47 5.92
C ARG A 123 13.46 -12.40 6.68
N ALA A 124 13.26 -11.39 7.53
CA ALA A 124 12.01 -11.23 8.28
C ALA A 124 10.80 -11.06 7.34
N ALA A 125 10.97 -10.32 6.25
CA ALA A 125 9.94 -10.13 5.25
C ALA A 125 9.60 -11.44 4.52
N ALA A 126 10.61 -12.18 4.05
CA ALA A 126 10.44 -13.46 3.38
C ALA A 126 9.75 -14.49 4.28
N GLU A 127 10.13 -14.57 5.56
CA GLU A 127 9.49 -15.46 6.54
C GLU A 127 8.02 -15.09 6.75
N ALA A 128 7.70 -13.80 6.90
CA ALA A 128 6.33 -13.35 7.05
C ALA A 128 5.50 -13.65 5.79
N ILE A 129 6.01 -13.32 4.60
CA ILE A 129 5.34 -13.56 3.32
C ILE A 129 5.07 -15.06 3.13
N THR A 130 6.07 -15.91 3.36
CA THR A 130 5.96 -17.36 3.21
C THR A 130 5.00 -17.97 4.23
N ARG A 131 4.99 -17.46 5.48
CA ARG A 131 4.05 -17.91 6.52
C ARG A 131 2.59 -17.72 6.12
N TYR A 132 2.29 -16.62 5.44
CA TYR A 132 0.96 -16.38 4.88
C TYR A 132 0.84 -16.89 3.45
N GLY A 133 1.78 -17.72 2.98
CA GLY A 133 1.88 -18.38 1.67
C GLY A 133 1.77 -17.45 0.47
N GLY A 134 2.36 -16.27 0.59
CA GLY A 134 2.75 -15.47 -0.57
C GLY A 134 4.09 -15.94 -1.13
N TYR A 135 4.38 -15.51 -2.36
CA TYR A 135 5.62 -15.79 -3.07
C TYR A 135 6.45 -14.51 -3.16
N VAL A 136 7.70 -14.55 -2.71
CA VAL A 136 8.63 -13.41 -2.87
C VAL A 136 9.09 -13.36 -4.32
N ALA A 137 8.63 -12.34 -5.05
CA ALA A 137 8.92 -12.20 -6.46
C ALA A 137 10.28 -11.54 -6.71
N LYS A 138 10.57 -10.47 -5.97
CA LYS A 138 11.79 -9.69 -6.18
C LYS A 138 12.15 -8.85 -4.94
N TYR A 139 13.45 -8.69 -4.71
CA TYR A 139 14.02 -7.67 -3.82
C TYR A 139 14.45 -6.45 -4.63
N LEU A 140 14.12 -5.25 -4.14
CA LEU A 140 14.27 -3.98 -4.83
C LEU A 140 14.94 -2.98 -3.90
N GLY A 141 16.28 -3.07 -3.76
CA GLY A 141 17.02 -2.25 -2.81
C GLY A 141 16.65 -2.63 -1.37
N ASP A 142 15.95 -1.72 -0.70
CA ASP A 142 15.35 -1.84 0.63
C ASP A 142 13.88 -2.29 0.61
N GLY A 143 13.34 -2.56 -0.57
CA GLY A 143 11.98 -3.04 -0.78
C GLY A 143 11.88 -4.52 -1.11
N VAL A 144 10.71 -5.10 -0.83
CA VAL A 144 10.31 -6.43 -1.28
C VAL A 144 8.98 -6.38 -2.03
N MET A 145 8.90 -7.16 -3.12
CA MET A 145 7.69 -7.40 -3.90
C MET A 145 7.27 -8.85 -3.73
N ALA A 146 6.01 -9.07 -3.38
CA ALA A 146 5.44 -10.40 -3.21
C ALA A 146 4.08 -10.57 -3.87
N PHE A 147 3.80 -11.79 -4.33
CA PHE A 147 2.54 -12.18 -4.96
C PHE A 147 1.75 -13.12 -4.05
N PHE A 148 0.46 -12.86 -3.96
CA PHE A 148 -0.53 -13.77 -3.39
C PHE A 148 -1.51 -14.10 -4.52
N GLY A 149 -1.83 -15.39 -4.69
CA GLY A 149 -2.46 -15.90 -5.90
C GLY A 149 -1.52 -16.68 -6.82
N TYR A 150 -0.26 -16.85 -6.42
CA TYR A 150 0.79 -17.55 -7.16
C TYR A 150 1.68 -18.37 -6.22
N PRO A 151 2.06 -19.62 -6.57
CA PRO A 151 1.60 -20.39 -7.74
C PRO A 151 0.14 -20.84 -7.63
N GLU A 152 -0.37 -20.92 -6.42
CA GLU A 152 -1.75 -21.33 -6.11
C GLU A 152 -2.59 -20.14 -5.64
N ALA A 153 -3.82 -20.04 -6.15
CA ALA A 153 -4.74 -18.98 -5.78
C ALA A 153 -5.73 -19.41 -4.70
N HIS A 154 -6.07 -18.45 -3.86
CA HIS A 154 -6.96 -18.60 -2.73
C HIS A 154 -7.94 -17.42 -2.70
N ASP A 155 -9.18 -17.66 -2.31
CA ASP A 155 -10.21 -16.61 -2.25
C ASP A 155 -9.85 -15.46 -1.29
N ASN A 156 -8.98 -15.73 -0.32
CA ASN A 156 -8.53 -14.78 0.69
C ASN A 156 -7.10 -14.23 0.46
N ASP A 157 -6.54 -14.32 -0.74
CA ASP A 157 -5.20 -13.79 -1.07
C ASP A 157 -5.02 -12.32 -0.69
N ALA A 158 -6.09 -11.53 -0.85
CA ALA A 158 -6.14 -10.13 -0.45
C ALA A 158 -5.95 -9.93 1.07
N GLU A 159 -6.50 -10.83 1.89
CA GLU A 159 -6.39 -10.80 3.35
C GLU A 159 -5.02 -11.31 3.79
N ARG A 160 -4.55 -12.42 3.19
CA ARG A 160 -3.24 -13.02 3.45
C ARG A 160 -2.11 -12.03 3.21
N ALA A 161 -2.18 -11.24 2.13
CA ALA A 161 -1.23 -10.17 1.84
C ALA A 161 -1.19 -9.10 2.94
N VAL A 162 -2.35 -8.69 3.47
CA VAL A 162 -2.44 -7.69 4.55
C VAL A 162 -1.86 -8.27 5.84
N ARG A 163 -2.20 -9.52 6.19
CA ARG A 163 -1.65 -10.20 7.38
C ARG A 163 -0.14 -10.37 7.29
N ALA A 164 0.39 -10.68 6.10
CA ALA A 164 1.83 -10.70 5.85
C ALA A 164 2.45 -9.34 6.11
N GLY A 165 1.92 -8.27 5.51
CA GLY A 165 2.43 -6.92 5.75
C GLY A 165 2.44 -6.53 7.23
N LEU A 166 1.36 -6.80 7.97
CA LEU A 166 1.30 -6.55 9.41
C LEU A 166 2.35 -7.35 10.19
N ALA A 167 2.60 -8.61 9.81
CA ALA A 167 3.63 -9.42 10.43
C ALA A 167 5.05 -8.89 10.14
N ILE A 168 5.30 -8.31 8.97
CA ILE A 168 6.56 -7.63 8.66
C ILE A 168 6.76 -6.43 9.60
N ILE A 169 5.74 -5.58 9.75
CA ILE A 169 5.80 -4.43 10.68
C ILE A 169 6.09 -4.91 12.10
N TYR A 170 5.41 -5.97 12.56
CA TYR A 170 5.63 -6.53 13.89
C TYR A 170 7.05 -7.07 14.06
N ALA A 171 7.58 -7.81 13.08
CA ALA A 171 8.96 -8.32 13.12
C ALA A 171 9.99 -7.18 13.20
N LEU A 172 9.79 -6.11 12.41
CA LEU A 172 10.64 -4.93 12.45
C LEU A 172 10.58 -4.20 13.80
N SER A 173 9.42 -4.15 14.46
CA SER A 173 9.36 -3.59 15.82
C SER A 173 10.22 -4.35 16.84
N LYS A 174 10.44 -5.66 16.62
CA LYS A 174 11.34 -6.47 17.48
C LYS A 174 12.81 -6.21 17.21
N PHE A 175 13.17 -5.80 16.00
CA PHE A 175 14.51 -5.30 15.72
C PHE A 175 14.76 -3.95 16.39
N ASN A 176 13.75 -3.09 16.49
CA ASN A 176 13.86 -1.83 17.25
C ASN A 176 14.09 -2.04 18.75
N GLU A 177 13.57 -3.14 19.31
CA GLU A 177 13.76 -3.52 20.72
C GLU A 177 15.12 -4.20 20.98
N SER A 178 15.79 -4.72 19.95
CA SER A 178 17.03 -5.48 20.07
C SER A 178 18.24 -4.60 19.72
N ASP A 179 19.21 -4.47 20.62
CA ASP A 179 20.44 -3.67 20.38
C ASP A 179 21.38 -4.24 19.30
N SER A 180 21.07 -5.42 18.76
CA SER A 180 21.94 -6.17 17.86
C SER A 180 21.96 -5.68 16.41
N LEU A 181 21.04 -4.80 16.01
CA LEU A 181 20.99 -4.26 14.65
C LEU A 181 20.75 -2.75 14.68
N PRO A 182 21.40 -1.97 13.80
CA PRO A 182 21.25 -0.52 13.74
C PRO A 182 19.92 -0.08 13.10
N LEU A 183 18.89 -0.93 13.13
CA LEU A 183 17.58 -0.71 12.51
C LEU A 183 16.63 0.11 13.39
N LYS A 184 17.12 0.80 14.43
CA LYS A 184 16.28 1.55 15.39
C LYS A 184 15.48 2.66 14.71
N GLY A 185 14.16 2.58 14.80
CA GLY A 185 13.22 3.60 14.31
C GLY A 185 12.71 3.34 12.90
N ILE A 186 13.02 2.18 12.32
CA ILE A 186 12.57 1.83 10.97
C ILE A 186 11.12 1.34 11.02
N CYS A 187 10.29 1.96 10.20
CA CYS A 187 8.94 1.53 9.90
C CYS A 187 8.92 0.95 8.48
N ALA A 188 8.09 -0.04 8.23
CA ALA A 188 7.80 -0.47 6.85
C ALA A 188 6.61 0.32 6.31
N ASN A 189 6.75 0.85 5.10
CA ASN A 189 5.63 1.35 4.31
C ASN A 189 5.01 0.17 3.55
N LEU A 190 3.74 -0.12 3.86
CA LEU A 190 2.98 -1.17 3.19
C LEU A 190 2.13 -0.55 2.09
N ARG A 191 2.40 -0.93 0.84
CA ARG A 191 1.55 -0.59 -0.29
C ARG A 191 0.95 -1.85 -0.88
N LYS A 192 -0.35 -2.04 -0.63
CA LYS A 192 -1.14 -3.10 -1.29
C LYS A 192 -1.62 -2.60 -2.65
N VAL A 193 -1.39 -3.41 -3.67
CA VAL A 193 -1.99 -3.23 -5.00
C VAL A 193 -2.71 -4.52 -5.36
N VAL A 194 -4.02 -4.45 -5.59
CA VAL A 194 -4.77 -5.57 -6.19
C VAL A 194 -4.78 -5.32 -7.68
N SER A 195 -4.23 -6.24 -8.48
CA SER A 195 -4.05 -6.02 -9.90
C SER A 195 -4.37 -7.25 -10.74
N LYS A 196 -4.85 -7.02 -11.97
CA LYS A 196 -5.10 -8.08 -12.95
C LYS A 196 -3.91 -8.14 -13.89
N GLU A 197 -2.92 -8.95 -13.54
CA GLU A 197 -1.65 -8.93 -14.26
C GLU A 197 -1.51 -10.13 -15.19
N LYS A 198 -0.85 -9.90 -16.33
CA LYS A 198 -0.36 -11.00 -17.16
C LYS A 198 0.95 -11.46 -16.53
N ILE A 199 0.94 -12.63 -15.91
CA ILE A 199 2.14 -13.23 -15.36
C ILE A 199 2.76 -14.07 -16.46
N HIS A 200 3.94 -13.70 -16.92
CA HIS A 200 4.70 -14.60 -17.77
C HIS A 200 5.45 -15.57 -16.89
N LEU A 201 5.06 -16.84 -16.95
CA LEU A 201 5.78 -17.93 -16.30
C LEU A 201 6.94 -18.31 -17.23
N GLN A 202 8.14 -17.84 -16.94
CA GLN A 202 9.33 -18.33 -17.64
C GLN A 202 9.84 -19.58 -16.92
N GLY A 203 9.69 -20.73 -17.58
CA GLY A 203 10.45 -21.94 -17.26
C GLY A 203 9.69 -23.06 -16.53
N SER A 204 10.06 -24.29 -16.89
CA SER A 204 9.59 -25.61 -16.43
C SER A 204 9.33 -25.71 -14.92
N ALA A 205 8.39 -26.58 -14.55
CA ALA A 205 7.77 -26.84 -13.24
C ALA A 205 8.69 -27.01 -11.99
N ALA A 206 10.00 -26.82 -12.14
CA ALA A 206 10.98 -26.88 -11.06
C ALA A 206 11.48 -25.49 -10.58
N TYR A 207 11.49 -24.45 -11.43
CA TYR A 207 12.06 -23.13 -11.08
C TYR A 207 11.39 -21.98 -11.88
N GLY A 208 10.10 -21.74 -11.64
CA GLY A 208 9.34 -20.71 -12.37
C GLY A 208 9.54 -19.30 -11.81
N PHE A 209 10.31 -18.46 -12.52
CA PHE A 209 10.35 -17.02 -12.24
C PHE A 209 9.08 -16.36 -12.81
N ALA A 210 8.28 -15.73 -11.93
CA ALA A 210 7.11 -14.95 -12.33
C ALA A 210 7.54 -13.50 -12.58
N GLN A 211 7.44 -13.04 -13.83
CA GLN A 211 7.64 -11.63 -14.17
C GLN A 211 6.29 -10.98 -14.50
N VAL A 212 6.01 -9.89 -13.79
CA VAL A 212 4.89 -8.97 -14.10
C VAL A 212 5.33 -8.11 -15.28
N VAL A 213 4.53 -8.13 -16.35
CA VAL A 213 4.76 -7.39 -17.60
C VAL A 213 3.76 -6.25 -17.75
#